data_AF-A0A9X6AFG7-F1
#
_entry.id   AF-A0A9X6AFG7-F1
#
_cell.length_a   1.000
_cell.length_b   1.000
_cell.length_c   1.000
_cell.angle_alpha   90.00
_cell.angle_beta   90.00
_cell.angle_gamma   90.00
#
_symmetry.space_group_name_H-M   'P 1'
#
loop_
_entity.id
_entity.type
_entity.pdbx_description
1 polymer ?
#
loop_
_entity_poly.entity_id
_entity_poly.type
_entity_poly.pdbx_seq_one_letter_code
_entity_poly.pdbx_strand_id
1 'polypeptide(L)'
;DCPVLVLPHGVGFQKLVPDSRSSADRLSGVVPDALLETGRAWLTVSHPAQEEQLLATHPKAAGRTLVVGDPCFDELVGSRPRRKAYRDALAVAEHQRLVMVSSTWGPPSLLGSHPDLLARLLAQLPYDDYRVGAIIHPNVWSAHGAWQIHTLQAAALDAGLLLMPAIHAWRPALVAADVLIGDHGSVTLYGAAAGT
;
A
#
# COMPACT_ATOMS: atom_id res chain seq x y z
N ASP A 1 -35.41 -4.18 0.41
CA ASP A 1 -34.53 -3.16 -0.19
C ASP A 1 -33.63 -2.55 0.85
N CYS A 2 -32.32 -2.78 0.76
CA CYS A 2 -31.34 -2.19 1.67
C CYS A 2 -30.25 -1.49 0.85
N PRO A 3 -29.73 -0.34 1.32
CA PRO A 3 -28.57 0.29 0.70
C PRO A 3 -27.34 -0.61 0.81
N VAL A 4 -26.47 -0.54 -0.20
CA VAL A 4 -25.17 -1.23 -0.23
C VAL A 4 -24.08 -0.19 -0.08
N LEU A 5 -23.35 -0.23 1.02
CA LEU A 5 -22.17 0.61 1.21
C LEU A 5 -20.94 -0.11 0.66
N VAL A 6 -20.21 0.58 -0.21
CA VAL A 6 -19.03 0.04 -0.88
C VAL A 6 -17.79 0.72 -0.34
N LEU A 7 -16.93 -0.07 0.29
CA LEU A 7 -15.62 0.36 0.78
C LEU A 7 -14.57 0.08 -0.31
N PRO A 8 -14.02 1.10 -0.98
CA PRO A 8 -13.01 0.89 -2.01
C PRO A 8 -11.71 0.37 -1.38
N HIS A 9 -11.01 -0.51 -2.10
CA HIS A 9 -9.71 -0.99 -1.69
C HIS A 9 -8.61 0.02 -2.06
N GLY A 10 -7.78 0.38 -1.08
CA GLY A 10 -6.70 1.34 -1.24
C GLY A 10 -7.13 2.78 -1.00
N VAL A 11 -6.36 3.72 -1.53
CA VAL A 11 -6.52 5.16 -1.26
C VAL A 11 -7.08 5.87 -2.49
N GLY A 12 -8.38 6.15 -2.52
CA GLY A 12 -9.02 6.86 -3.64
C GLY A 12 -9.11 6.07 -4.95
N PHE A 13 -9.27 6.79 -6.07
CA PHE A 13 -9.57 6.25 -7.41
C PHE A 13 -8.49 6.61 -8.45
N GLN A 14 -7.25 6.21 -8.19
CA GLN A 14 -6.05 6.65 -8.93
C GLN A 14 -5.34 5.54 -9.70
N LYS A 15 -5.86 4.31 -9.67
CA LYS A 15 -5.18 3.14 -10.25
C LYS A 15 -6.06 2.43 -11.27
N LEU A 16 -5.50 2.19 -12.44
CA LEU A 16 -6.00 1.20 -13.37
C LEU A 16 -5.42 -0.16 -13.02
N VAL A 17 -6.27 -1.19 -12.97
CA VAL A 17 -5.89 -2.57 -12.69
C VAL A 17 -6.54 -3.48 -13.72
N PRO A 18 -5.92 -4.62 -14.07
CA PRO A 18 -6.55 -5.59 -14.96
C PRO A 18 -7.92 -6.01 -14.42
N ASP A 19 -8.91 -6.00 -15.31
CA ASP A 19 -10.22 -6.54 -15.00
C ASP A 19 -10.18 -8.07 -15.05
N SER A 20 -10.62 -8.75 -14.00
CA SER A 20 -10.68 -10.22 -14.01
C SER A 20 -11.75 -10.78 -14.94
N ARG A 21 -12.67 -9.93 -15.43
CA ARG A 21 -13.79 -10.31 -16.28
C ARG A 21 -13.61 -9.93 -17.75
N SER A 22 -12.55 -9.20 -18.10
CA SER A 22 -12.30 -8.75 -19.47
C SER A 22 -10.79 -8.62 -19.73
N SER A 23 -10.41 -8.34 -20.98
CA SER A 23 -9.00 -8.05 -21.32
C SER A 23 -8.61 -6.58 -21.11
N ALA A 24 -9.52 -5.77 -20.55
CA ALA A 24 -9.31 -4.35 -20.33
C ALA A 24 -8.81 -4.07 -18.91
N ASP A 25 -8.29 -2.87 -18.70
CA ASP A 25 -8.09 -2.34 -17.37
C ASP A 25 -9.36 -1.65 -16.87
N ARG A 26 -9.54 -1.64 -15.55
CA ARG A 26 -10.61 -0.91 -14.87
C ARG A 26 -10.05 -0.02 -13.79
N LEU A 27 -10.80 1.01 -13.43
CA LEU A 27 -10.49 1.79 -12.24
C LEU A 27 -10.62 0.91 -10.99
N SER A 28 -9.62 0.96 -10.12
CA SER A 28 -9.70 0.32 -8.81
C SER A 28 -10.69 1.06 -7.92
N GLY A 29 -11.40 0.32 -7.06
CA GLY A 29 -12.33 0.89 -6.09
C GLY A 29 -13.74 1.21 -6.63
N VAL A 30 -13.98 1.12 -7.95
CA VAL A 30 -15.34 1.28 -8.51
C VAL A 30 -16.10 -0.03 -8.62
N VAL A 31 -17.43 0.07 -8.60
CA VAL A 31 -18.35 -1.04 -8.83
C VAL A 31 -18.85 -1.06 -10.28
N PRO A 32 -19.35 -2.21 -10.78
CA PRO A 32 -19.98 -2.27 -12.08
C PRO A 32 -21.19 -1.32 -12.18
N ASP A 33 -21.40 -0.74 -13.36
CA ASP A 33 -22.53 0.14 -13.67
C ASP A 33 -23.88 -0.46 -13.29
N ALA A 34 -24.07 -1.76 -13.56
CA ALA A 34 -25.30 -2.48 -13.23
C ALA A 34 -25.66 -2.38 -11.73
N LEU A 35 -24.67 -2.29 -10.84
CA LEU A 35 -24.92 -2.11 -9.41
C LEU A 35 -25.31 -0.66 -9.07
N LEU A 36 -24.66 0.33 -9.71
CA LEU A 36 -25.02 1.74 -9.57
C LEU A 36 -26.45 2.01 -10.06
N GLU A 37 -26.83 1.40 -11.19
CA GLU A 37 -28.16 1.52 -11.81
C GLU A 37 -29.29 0.99 -10.93
N THR A 38 -29.00 0.08 -9.98
CA THR A 38 -30.01 -0.31 -8.97
C THR A 38 -30.39 0.83 -8.03
N GLY A 39 -29.61 1.92 -7.99
CA GLY A 39 -29.83 3.05 -7.09
C GLY A 39 -29.59 2.72 -5.61
N ARG A 40 -28.98 1.56 -5.30
CA ARG A 40 -28.74 1.13 -3.92
C ARG A 40 -27.29 1.27 -3.47
N ALA A 41 -26.34 1.35 -4.41
CA ALA A 41 -24.92 1.43 -4.07
C ALA A 41 -24.47 2.85 -3.73
N TRP A 42 -23.71 2.96 -2.65
CA TRP A 42 -23.05 4.17 -2.18
C TRP A 42 -21.56 3.90 -2.04
N LEU A 43 -20.74 4.66 -2.75
CA LEU A 43 -19.28 4.56 -2.72
C LEU A 43 -18.74 5.45 -1.60
N THR A 44 -18.04 4.86 -0.63
CA THR A 44 -17.39 5.67 0.39
C THR A 44 -16.16 6.36 -0.16
N VAL A 45 -15.97 7.61 0.20
CA VAL A 45 -14.79 8.41 -0.16
C VAL A 45 -14.14 8.98 1.09
N SER A 46 -12.83 9.21 1.04
CA SER A 46 -12.10 9.79 2.17
C SER A 46 -12.02 11.32 2.14
N HIS A 47 -12.26 11.93 0.98
CA HIS A 47 -12.23 13.38 0.81
C HIS A 47 -13.22 13.81 -0.29
N PRO A 48 -13.89 14.97 -0.19
CA PRO A 48 -14.83 15.45 -1.21
C PRO A 48 -14.24 15.49 -2.63
N ALA A 49 -12.96 15.85 -2.78
CA ALA A 49 -12.28 15.87 -4.09
C ALA A 49 -12.22 14.49 -4.79
N GLN A 50 -12.38 13.38 -4.06
CA GLN A 50 -12.46 12.06 -4.69
C GLN A 50 -13.77 11.84 -5.42
N GLU A 51 -14.86 12.50 -5.02
CA GLU A 51 -16.09 12.49 -5.81
C GLU A 51 -15.86 13.17 -7.16
N GLU A 52 -15.23 14.34 -7.18
CA GLU A 52 -14.88 15.04 -8.43
C GLU A 52 -14.02 14.16 -9.35
N GLN A 53 -12.96 13.55 -8.79
CA GLN A 53 -12.11 12.60 -9.53
C GLN A 53 -12.89 11.41 -10.07
N LEU A 54 -13.80 10.84 -9.26
CA LEU A 54 -14.62 9.71 -9.65
C LEU A 54 -15.57 10.10 -10.78
N LEU A 55 -16.24 11.25 -10.69
CA LEU A 55 -17.20 11.72 -11.70
C LEU A 55 -16.55 12.03 -13.05
N ALA A 56 -15.27 12.42 -13.05
CA ALA A 56 -14.51 12.62 -14.28
C ALA A 56 -14.36 11.33 -15.11
N THR A 57 -14.43 10.16 -14.47
CA THR A 57 -14.25 8.85 -15.14
C THR A 57 -15.50 7.97 -15.10
N HIS A 58 -16.37 8.14 -14.10
CA HIS A 58 -17.57 7.36 -13.84
C HIS A 58 -18.75 8.28 -13.46
N PRO A 59 -19.35 9.02 -14.42
CA PRO A 59 -20.43 9.97 -14.13
C PRO A 59 -21.67 9.35 -13.46
N LYS A 60 -21.90 8.04 -13.64
CA LYS A 60 -23.01 7.30 -13.01
C LYS A 60 -22.92 7.24 -11.48
N ALA A 61 -21.78 7.58 -10.89
CA ALA A 61 -21.62 7.70 -9.45
C ALA A 61 -22.16 9.03 -8.87
N ALA A 62 -22.68 9.94 -9.70
CA ALA A 62 -23.18 11.25 -9.27
C ALA A 62 -24.24 11.12 -8.16
N GLY A 63 -24.01 11.80 -7.04
CA GLY A 63 -24.90 11.74 -5.87
C GLY A 63 -24.93 10.38 -5.18
N ARG A 64 -23.95 9.51 -5.44
CA ARG A 64 -23.81 8.15 -4.86
C ARG A 64 -22.50 7.98 -4.10
N THR A 65 -21.92 9.06 -3.62
CA THR A 65 -20.74 9.05 -2.76
C THR A 65 -21.14 9.37 -1.31
N LEU A 66 -20.37 8.87 -0.36
CA LEU A 66 -20.50 9.22 1.06
C LEU A 66 -19.10 9.49 1.63
N VAL A 67 -18.87 10.70 2.14
CA VAL A 67 -17.60 11.03 2.79
C VAL A 67 -17.57 10.38 4.17
N VAL A 68 -16.66 9.41 4.37
CA VAL A 68 -16.51 8.69 5.64
C VAL A 68 -15.11 8.78 6.24
N GLY A 69 -14.18 9.49 5.56
CA GLY A 69 -12.76 9.47 5.91
C GLY A 69 -12.06 8.22 5.40
N ASP A 70 -10.87 7.95 5.92
CA ASP A 70 -10.08 6.77 5.58
C ASP A 70 -9.72 6.01 6.85
N PRO A 71 -10.44 4.91 7.19
CA PRO A 71 -10.17 4.13 8.38
C PRO A 71 -8.74 3.56 8.43
N CYS A 72 -8.14 3.32 7.27
CA CYS A 72 -6.76 2.84 7.20
C CYS A 72 -5.78 3.97 7.55
N PHE A 73 -6.05 5.20 7.14
CA PHE A 73 -5.27 6.36 7.54
C PHE A 73 -5.48 6.71 9.03
N ASP A 74 -6.72 6.63 9.51
CA ASP A 74 -7.04 6.85 10.93
C ASP A 74 -6.28 5.85 11.83
N GLU A 75 -6.19 4.58 11.41
CA GLU A 75 -5.39 3.56 12.10
C GLU A 75 -3.89 3.93 12.12
N LEU A 76 -3.34 4.45 11.02
CA LEU A 76 -1.95 4.89 10.95
C LEU A 76 -1.68 6.07 11.89
N VAL A 77 -2.53 7.10 11.85
CA VAL A 77 -2.41 8.29 12.71
C VAL A 77 -2.58 7.91 14.17
N GLY A 78 -3.61 7.14 14.50
CA GLY A 78 -3.88 6.66 15.87
C GLY A 78 -2.78 5.73 16.40
N SER A 79 -2.02 5.08 15.51
CA SER A 79 -0.91 4.20 15.88
C SER A 79 0.42 4.92 16.10
N ARG A 80 0.56 6.21 15.77
CA ARG A 80 1.83 6.94 15.94
C ARG A 80 2.44 6.84 17.35
N PRO A 81 1.67 6.94 18.46
CA PRO A 81 2.24 6.78 19.80
C PRO A 81 2.85 5.40 20.06
N ARG A 82 2.48 4.38 19.27
CA ARG A 82 3.01 3.01 19.34
C ARG A 82 4.30 2.80 18.55
N ARG A 83 4.83 3.85 17.91
CA ARG A 83 6.05 3.79 17.08
C ARG A 83 7.19 3.04 17.78
N LYS A 84 7.48 3.37 19.03
CA LYS A 84 8.55 2.69 19.78
C LYS A 84 8.30 1.18 19.89
N ALA A 85 7.08 0.77 20.24
CA ALA A 85 6.74 -0.65 20.36
C ALA A 85 6.87 -1.41 19.04
N TYR A 86 6.51 -0.79 17.91
CA TYR A 86 6.70 -1.40 16.60
C TYR A 86 8.19 -1.52 16.22
N ARG A 87 9.02 -0.54 16.57
CA ARG A 87 10.47 -0.61 16.37
C ARG A 87 11.12 -1.69 17.22
N ASP A 88 10.72 -1.78 18.49
CA ASP A 88 11.17 -2.84 19.40
C ASP A 88 10.81 -4.23 18.83
N ALA A 89 9.57 -4.39 18.32
CA ALA A 89 9.12 -5.64 17.69
C ALA A 89 9.86 -5.98 16.38
N LEU A 90 10.36 -4.98 15.67
CA LEU A 90 11.21 -5.13 14.48
C LEU A 90 12.71 -5.23 14.81
N ALA A 91 13.07 -5.26 16.10
CA ALA A 91 14.44 -5.23 16.59
C ALA A 91 15.27 -4.04 16.02
N VAL A 92 14.63 -2.88 15.86
CA VAL A 92 15.27 -1.63 15.43
C VAL A 92 15.63 -0.79 16.65
N ALA A 93 16.92 -0.56 16.88
CA ALA A 93 17.38 0.23 18.01
C ALA A 93 16.99 1.71 17.88
N GLU A 94 16.94 2.44 18.99
CA GLU A 94 16.52 3.85 19.01
C GLU A 94 17.40 4.76 18.13
N HIS A 95 18.71 4.51 18.09
CA HIS A 95 19.66 5.28 17.29
C HIS A 95 19.60 4.97 15.79
N GLN A 96 19.02 3.83 15.40
CA GLN A 96 19.00 3.38 14.01
C GLN A 96 17.92 4.11 13.21
N ARG A 97 18.15 4.36 11.93
CA ARG A 97 17.13 4.83 10.99
C ARG A 97 16.53 3.65 10.24
N LEU A 98 15.21 3.50 10.27
CA LEU A 98 14.49 2.49 9.52
C LEU A 98 14.06 3.04 8.16
N VAL A 99 14.67 2.52 7.09
CA VAL A 99 14.29 2.76 5.70
C VAL A 99 13.33 1.66 5.26
N MET A 100 12.09 2.02 4.98
CA MET A 100 11.12 1.10 4.39
C MET A 100 11.04 1.29 2.89
N VAL A 101 11.07 0.19 2.16
CA VAL A 101 10.85 0.14 0.71
C VAL A 101 9.47 -0.44 0.44
N SER A 102 8.59 0.30 -0.22
CA SER A 102 7.28 -0.17 -0.65
C SER A 102 7.25 -0.34 -2.16
N SER A 103 6.77 -1.48 -2.64
CA SER A 103 6.59 -1.68 -4.08
C SER A 103 5.22 -2.23 -4.43
N THR A 104 4.63 -1.73 -5.51
CA THR A 104 3.49 -2.33 -6.19
C THR A 104 3.91 -3.62 -6.90
N TRP A 105 3.27 -3.96 -8.02
CA TRP A 105 3.47 -5.21 -8.73
C TRP A 105 3.49 -4.95 -10.24
N GLY A 106 4.01 -5.91 -10.99
CA GLY A 106 4.20 -5.80 -12.44
C GLY A 106 5.47 -5.02 -12.83
N PRO A 107 5.80 -4.97 -14.13
CA PRO A 107 7.03 -4.35 -14.61
C PRO A 107 7.27 -2.90 -14.15
N PRO A 108 6.25 -2.01 -14.08
CA PRO A 108 6.43 -0.63 -13.64
C PRO A 108 6.57 -0.46 -12.12
N SER A 109 6.52 -1.53 -11.33
CA SER A 109 6.73 -1.42 -9.88
C SER A 109 8.20 -1.14 -9.56
N LEU A 110 8.47 -0.55 -8.40
CA LEU A 110 9.82 -0.22 -7.95
C LEU A 110 10.77 -1.42 -8.02
N LEU A 111 10.35 -2.57 -7.48
CA LEU A 111 11.17 -3.80 -7.50
C LEU A 111 11.07 -4.54 -8.84
N GLY A 112 10.06 -4.26 -9.66
CA GLY A 112 10.01 -4.74 -11.05
C GLY A 112 11.02 -4.02 -11.95
N SER A 113 11.22 -2.71 -11.73
CA SER A 113 12.15 -1.87 -12.48
C SER A 113 13.57 -1.87 -11.90
N HIS A 114 13.72 -2.06 -10.59
CA HIS A 114 14.99 -2.06 -9.87
C HIS A 114 15.09 -3.27 -8.93
N PRO A 115 15.26 -4.49 -9.48
CA PRO A 115 15.25 -5.72 -8.69
C PRO A 115 16.42 -5.81 -7.69
N ASP A 116 17.51 -5.07 -7.92
CA ASP A 116 18.71 -5.01 -7.09
C ASP A 116 18.65 -3.93 -5.99
N LEU A 117 17.58 -3.12 -5.94
CA LEU A 117 17.48 -1.96 -5.05
C LEU A 117 17.69 -2.31 -3.57
N LEU A 118 17.07 -3.40 -3.09
CA LEU A 118 17.18 -3.81 -1.68
C LEU A 118 18.61 -4.16 -1.31
N ALA A 119 19.29 -4.95 -2.15
CA ALA A 119 20.69 -5.31 -1.95
C ALA A 119 21.61 -4.08 -2.00
N ARG A 120 21.36 -3.15 -2.93
CA ARG A 120 22.11 -1.90 -3.02
C ARG A 120 21.96 -1.01 -1.79
N LEU A 121 20.75 -0.87 -1.25
CA LEU A 121 20.52 -0.10 -0.03
C LEU A 121 21.29 -0.72 1.15
N LEU A 122 21.20 -2.05 1.31
CA LEU A 122 21.92 -2.77 2.37
C LEU A 122 23.45 -2.66 2.22
N ALA A 123 23.97 -2.61 1.00
CA ALA A 123 25.41 -2.47 0.74
C ALA A 123 25.93 -1.04 0.94
N GLN A 124 25.07 -0.02 0.83
CA GLN A 124 25.48 1.39 0.86
C GLN A 124 25.17 2.09 2.18
N LEU A 125 24.16 1.62 2.93
CA LEU A 125 23.80 2.19 4.23
C LEU A 125 24.61 1.52 5.35
N PRO A 126 25.20 2.30 6.29
CA PRO A 126 25.92 1.73 7.43
C PRO A 126 25.02 0.83 8.28
N TYR A 127 25.38 -0.44 8.44
CA TYR A 127 24.57 -1.45 9.11
C TYR A 127 24.22 -1.09 10.57
N ASP A 128 25.16 -0.47 11.29
CA ASP A 128 24.97 -0.10 12.68
C ASP A 128 23.99 1.07 12.84
N ASP A 129 23.90 1.97 11.86
CA ASP A 129 23.06 3.17 11.91
C ASP A 129 21.74 3.02 11.15
N TYR A 130 21.61 2.02 10.25
CA TYR A 130 20.44 1.87 9.38
C TYR A 130 19.89 0.45 9.38
N ARG A 131 18.56 0.36 9.34
CA ARG A 131 17.81 -0.87 9.06
C ARG A 131 17.04 -0.68 7.77
N VAL A 132 17.03 -1.70 6.91
CA VAL A 132 16.24 -1.69 5.66
C VAL A 132 15.15 -2.73 5.77
N GLY A 133 13.92 -2.35 5.45
CA GLY A 133 12.79 -3.26 5.35
C GLY A 133 12.06 -3.13 4.03
N ALA A 134 11.31 -4.16 3.66
CA ALA A 134 10.55 -4.20 2.41
C ALA A 134 9.08 -4.59 2.64
N ILE A 135 8.17 -3.82 2.04
CA ILE A 135 6.73 -4.07 1.93
C ILE A 135 6.46 -4.41 0.46
N ILE A 136 6.30 -5.69 0.18
CA ILE A 136 6.03 -6.20 -1.17
C ILE A 136 4.53 -6.44 -1.34
N HIS A 137 3.95 -5.95 -2.44
CA HIS A 137 2.52 -6.05 -2.71
C HIS A 137 1.99 -7.50 -2.68
N PRO A 138 0.80 -7.77 -2.11
CA PRO A 138 0.22 -9.12 -2.01
C PRO A 138 0.09 -9.88 -3.35
N ASN A 139 -0.11 -9.17 -4.46
CA ASN A 139 -0.14 -9.79 -5.80
C ASN A 139 1.19 -10.45 -6.18
N VAL A 140 2.33 -9.91 -5.74
CA VAL A 140 3.65 -10.54 -5.98
C VAL A 140 3.75 -11.83 -5.17
N TRP A 141 3.33 -11.81 -3.91
CA TRP A 141 3.24 -13.01 -3.07
C TRP A 141 2.32 -14.07 -3.67
N SER A 142 1.20 -13.66 -4.24
CA SER A 142 0.23 -14.57 -4.86
C SER A 142 0.78 -15.18 -6.16
N ALA A 143 1.52 -14.41 -6.96
CA ALA A 143 2.06 -14.86 -8.23
C ALA A 143 3.28 -15.78 -8.08
N HIS A 144 4.13 -15.55 -7.07
CA HIS A 144 5.42 -16.23 -6.93
C HIS A 144 5.48 -17.18 -5.71
N GLY A 145 4.60 -17.00 -4.73
CA GLY A 145 4.64 -17.73 -3.48
C GLY A 145 5.78 -17.29 -2.56
N ALA A 146 5.68 -17.67 -1.29
CA ALA A 146 6.66 -17.28 -0.27
C ALA A 146 8.06 -17.84 -0.57
N TRP A 147 8.17 -19.12 -0.96
CA TRP A 147 9.46 -19.76 -1.22
C TRP A 147 10.27 -19.04 -2.30
N GLN A 148 9.62 -18.67 -3.42
CA GLN A 148 10.31 -17.97 -4.50
C GLN A 148 10.76 -16.58 -4.06
N ILE A 149 9.92 -15.84 -3.33
CA ILE A 149 10.29 -14.51 -2.82
C ILE A 149 11.48 -14.60 -1.87
N HIS A 150 11.47 -15.53 -0.91
CA HIS A 150 12.59 -15.72 0.00
C HIS A 150 13.87 -16.14 -0.73
N THR A 151 13.76 -16.99 -1.76
CA THR A 151 14.90 -17.42 -2.57
C THR A 151 15.49 -16.24 -3.36
N LEU A 152 14.64 -15.44 -4.01
CA LEU A 152 15.08 -14.26 -4.76
C LEU A 152 15.71 -13.18 -3.86
N GLN A 153 15.26 -13.10 -2.61
CA GLN A 153 15.76 -12.12 -1.64
C GLN A 153 16.79 -12.70 -0.66
N ALA A 154 17.29 -13.92 -0.87
CA ALA A 154 18.15 -14.62 0.08
C ALA A 154 19.37 -13.78 0.50
N ALA A 155 20.10 -13.21 -0.47
CA ALA A 155 21.25 -12.36 -0.17
C ALA A 155 20.89 -11.10 0.64
N ALA A 156 19.73 -10.49 0.37
CA ALA A 156 19.27 -9.33 1.12
C ALA A 156 18.83 -9.73 2.55
N LEU A 157 18.16 -10.86 2.70
CA LEU A 157 17.75 -11.42 3.99
C LEU A 157 18.98 -11.78 4.84
N ASP A 158 19.99 -12.42 4.26
CA ASP A 158 21.25 -12.74 4.92
C ASP A 158 22.01 -11.46 5.36
N ALA A 159 21.89 -10.39 4.58
CA ALA A 159 22.40 -9.06 4.93
C ALA A 159 21.53 -8.29 5.94
N GLY A 160 20.43 -8.88 6.42
CA GLY A 160 19.58 -8.33 7.48
C GLY A 160 18.33 -7.58 7.01
N LEU A 161 17.87 -7.77 5.77
CA LEU A 161 16.61 -7.20 5.29
C LEU A 161 15.43 -7.60 6.19
N LEU A 162 14.64 -6.62 6.61
CA LEU A 162 13.36 -6.85 7.28
C LEU A 162 12.24 -7.01 6.23
N LEU A 163 11.97 -8.24 5.80
CA LEU A 163 10.90 -8.51 4.84
C LEU A 163 9.54 -8.63 5.56
N MET A 164 8.63 -7.70 5.26
CA MET A 164 7.31 -7.69 5.91
C MET A 164 6.40 -8.79 5.36
N PRO A 165 5.66 -9.49 6.23
CA PRO A 165 4.59 -10.38 5.81
C PRO A 165 3.59 -9.69 4.88
N ALA A 166 3.05 -10.46 3.94
CA ALA A 166 2.13 -9.96 2.90
C ALA A 166 0.85 -9.31 3.47
N ILE A 167 0.44 -9.68 4.70
CA ILE A 167 -0.82 -9.25 5.30
C ILE A 167 -0.55 -8.64 6.68
N HIS A 168 -1.27 -7.56 7.00
CA HIS A 168 -1.33 -6.87 8.29
C HIS A 168 -0.05 -6.18 8.81
N ALA A 169 1.14 -6.54 8.32
CA ALA A 169 2.40 -6.01 8.86
C ALA A 169 2.83 -4.65 8.30
N TRP A 170 2.27 -4.21 7.16
CA TRP A 170 2.74 -3.00 6.50
C TRP A 170 2.45 -1.71 7.27
N ARG A 171 1.32 -1.61 8.00
CA ARG A 171 0.96 -0.40 8.77
C ARG A 171 1.89 -0.17 9.96
N PRO A 172 2.12 -1.17 10.86
CA PRO A 172 3.13 -1.04 11.91
C PRO A 172 4.52 -0.68 11.37
N ALA A 173 4.93 -1.31 10.26
CA ALA A 173 6.23 -1.04 9.64
C ALA A 173 6.34 0.40 9.13
N LEU A 174 5.26 0.91 8.51
CA LEU A 174 5.20 2.29 8.05
C LEU A 174 5.24 3.29 9.22
N VAL A 175 4.52 3.02 10.31
CA VAL A 175 4.57 3.86 11.53
C VAL A 175 5.96 3.84 12.18
N ALA A 176 6.66 2.71 12.11
CA ALA A 176 8.01 2.54 12.65
C ALA A 176 9.10 3.23 11.82
N ALA A 177 8.83 3.52 10.54
CA ALA A 177 9.80 4.03 9.59
C ALA A 177 10.31 5.43 9.94
N ASP A 178 11.50 5.74 9.45
CA ASP A 178 12.09 7.08 9.42
C ASP A 178 12.14 7.63 7.98
N VAL A 179 12.15 6.73 6.98
CA VAL A 179 12.17 7.06 5.56
C VAL A 179 11.34 6.03 4.81
N LEU A 180 10.52 6.48 3.86
CA LEU A 180 9.84 5.62 2.90
C LEU A 180 10.35 5.86 1.47
N ILE A 181 10.82 4.80 0.84
CA ILE A 181 11.09 4.77 -0.60
C ILE A 181 9.97 3.95 -1.24
N GLY A 182 9.19 4.55 -2.15
CA GLY A 182 8.09 3.85 -2.78
C GLY A 182 7.76 4.32 -4.19
N ASP A 183 6.97 3.51 -4.89
CA ASP A 183 6.40 3.80 -6.21
C ASP A 183 4.97 4.37 -6.07
N HIS A 184 4.14 4.23 -7.11
CA HIS A 184 2.75 4.69 -7.18
C HIS A 184 1.77 3.87 -6.32
N GLY A 185 2.26 3.14 -5.30
CA GLY A 185 1.49 2.32 -4.37
C GLY A 185 0.67 3.10 -3.34
N SER A 186 -0.34 2.42 -2.77
CA SER A 186 -1.18 3.04 -1.72
C SER A 186 -0.39 3.24 -0.43
N VAL A 187 0.53 2.33 -0.13
CA VAL A 187 1.44 2.44 1.02
C VAL A 187 2.33 3.69 0.89
N THR A 188 2.86 3.99 -0.30
CA THR A 188 3.61 5.22 -0.56
C THR A 188 2.79 6.47 -0.28
N LEU A 189 1.54 6.52 -0.78
CA LEU A 189 0.63 7.64 -0.56
C LEU A 189 0.25 7.79 0.91
N TYR A 190 0.03 6.68 1.63
CA TYR A 190 -0.20 6.71 3.07
C TYR A 190 1.02 7.21 3.84
N GLY A 191 2.24 6.83 3.46
CA GLY A 191 3.46 7.36 4.07
C GLY A 191 3.60 8.86 3.85
N ALA A 192 3.37 9.33 2.63
CA ALA A 192 3.36 10.76 2.31
C ALA A 192 2.31 11.53 3.14
N ALA A 193 1.09 11.00 3.24
CA ALA A 193 0.04 11.61 4.06
C ALA A 193 0.36 11.57 5.57
N ALA A 194 1.06 10.53 6.02
CA ALA A 194 1.52 10.40 7.40
C ALA A 194 2.80 11.21 7.69
N GLY A 195 3.42 11.85 6.69
CA GLY A 195 4.69 12.56 6.88
C GLY A 195 5.80 11.64 7.37
N THR A 196 5.84 10.41 6.85
CA THR A 196 6.97 9.49 7.01
C THR A 196 8.20 10.00 6.27
#